data_AF-A0A538TZ37-F1
#
_entry.id   AF-A0A538TZ37-F1
#
_cell.length_a   1.000
_cell.length_b   1.000
_cell.length_c   1.000
_cell.angle_alpha   90.00
_cell.angle_beta   90.00
_cell.angle_gamma   90.00
#
_symmetry.space_group_name_H-M   'P 1'
#
loop_
_entity.id
_entity.type
_entity.pdbx_description
1 polymer ?
#
loop_
_entity_poly.entity_id
_entity_poly.type
_entity_poly.pdbx_seq_one_letter_code
_entity_poly.pdbx_strand_id
1 'polypeptide(L)' 'MHQGVGPECPNVWRITTTDGRMLWPVEDADFHVEGLRVRFTARERNNTATTCMAGALVEMISIQRL' A
#
# COMPACT_ATOMS: atom_id res chain seq x y z
N MET A 1 -16.03 13.89 -10.56
CA MET A 1 -14.67 13.94 -11.16
C MET A 1 -13.88 12.77 -10.57
N HIS A 2 -14.02 11.59 -11.14
CA HIS A 2 -13.20 10.44 -10.75
C HIS A 2 -11.90 10.57 -11.53
N GLN A 3 -10.81 10.95 -10.87
CA GLN A 3 -9.49 10.89 -11.48
C GLN A 3 -9.20 9.43 -11.81
N GLY A 4 -9.06 9.18 -13.11
CA GLY A 4 -8.73 7.88 -13.66
C GLY A 4 -7.40 7.42 -13.08
N VAL A 5 -7.47 6.33 -12.33
CA VAL A 5 -6.33 5.45 -12.06
C VAL A 5 -5.93 4.92 -13.43
N GLY A 6 -4.82 5.42 -14.00
CA GLY A 6 -4.29 4.91 -15.26
C GLY A 6 -4.05 3.40 -15.18
N PRO A 7 -4.02 2.68 -16.31
CA PRO A 7 -3.81 1.23 -16.34
C PRO A 7 -2.48 0.79 -15.70
N GLU A 8 -1.55 1.72 -15.45
CA GLU A 8 -0.29 1.50 -14.73
C GLU A 8 -0.35 1.59 -13.19
N CYS A 9 -1.49 1.97 -12.58
CA CYS A 9 -1.60 2.13 -11.13
C CYS A 9 -2.30 0.90 -10.53
N PRO A 10 -1.57 -0.07 -9.94
CA PRO A 10 -2.16 -1.27 -9.38
C PRO A 10 -3.15 -0.93 -8.25
N ASN A 11 -4.25 -1.70 -8.17
CA ASN A 11 -5.37 -1.56 -7.24
C ASN A 11 -5.00 -0.86 -5.92
N VAL A 12 -5.52 0.36 -5.76
CA VAL A 12 -4.92 1.43 -4.95
C VAL A 12 -5.40 1.36 -3.50
N TRP A 13 -5.12 0.27 -2.80
CA TRP A 13 -5.26 0.22 -1.34
C TRP A 13 -3.96 0.67 -0.68
N ARG A 14 -4.08 1.35 0.46
CA ARG A 14 -2.93 1.93 1.16
C ARG A 14 -2.95 1.56 2.63
N ILE A 15 -1.76 1.41 3.18
CA ILE A 15 -1.57 1.36 4.63
C ILE A 15 -1.01 2.71 5.07
N THR A 16 -1.67 3.32 6.05
CA THR A 16 -1.10 4.46 6.78
C THR A 16 -0.52 3.93 8.08
N THR A 17 0.79 4.06 8.22
CA THR A 17 1.48 3.68 9.46
C THR A 17 1.17 4.67 10.58
N THR A 18 1.42 4.28 11.82
CA THR A 18 1.15 5.12 13.00
C THR A 18 1.98 6.41 13.03
N ASP A 19 3.12 6.45 12.36
CA ASP A 19 3.96 7.63 12.13
C ASP A 19 3.54 8.45 10.90
N GLY A 20 2.43 8.08 10.24
CA GLY A 20 1.83 8.83 9.14
C GLY A 20 2.42 8.55 7.76
N ARG A 21 3.32 7.56 7.61
CA ARG A 21 3.85 7.16 6.31
C ARG A 21 2.79 6.41 5.51
N MET A 22 2.79 6.64 4.20
CA MET A 22 1.92 5.95 3.26
C MET A 22 2.70 4.84 2.57
N LEU A 23 2.19 3.62 2.69
CA LEU A 23 2.74 2.43 2.05
C LEU A 23 1.75 1.86 1.03
N TRP A 24 2.30 1.43 -0.09
CA TRP A 24 1.57 0.88 -1.23
C TRP A 24 1.94 -0.60 -1.42
N PRO A 25 1.07 -1.51 -0.99
CA PRO A 25 1.28 -2.94 -1.13
C PRO A 25 1.20 -3.34 -2.61
N VAL A 26 2.10 -4.20 -3.08
CA VAL A 26 2.09 -4.69 -4.47
C VAL A 26 1.20 -5.92 -4.69
N GLU A 27 0.61 -6.48 -3.64
CA GLU A 27 -0.19 -7.71 -3.67
C GLU A 27 -1.66 -7.46 -3.32
N ASP A 28 -2.54 -8.36 -3.77
CA ASP A 28 -3.97 -8.36 -3.46
C ASP A 28 -4.18 -9.12 -2.15
N ALA A 29 -4.20 -8.39 -1.04
CA ALA A 29 -4.37 -8.98 0.27
C ALA A 29 -5.85 -8.91 0.69
N ASP A 30 -6.40 -10.00 1.24
CA ASP A 30 -7.73 -10.11 1.89
C ASP A 30 -7.94 -9.14 3.09
N PHE A 31 -6.96 -8.26 3.32
CA PHE A 31 -6.91 -7.24 4.35
C PHE A 31 -7.33 -5.86 3.82
N HIS A 32 -7.79 -5.76 2.57
CA HIS A 32 -8.33 -4.54 1.99
C HIS A 32 -9.74 -4.23 2.55
N VAL A 33 -9.79 -3.85 3.81
CA VAL A 33 -11.00 -3.39 4.50
C VAL A 33 -10.69 -2.01 5.10
N GLU A 34 -11.50 -1.01 4.75
CA GLU A 34 -11.33 0.35 5.25
C GLU A 34 -11.38 0.38 6.78
N GLY A 35 -10.44 1.11 7.41
CA GLY A 35 -10.36 1.22 8.86
C GLY A 35 -9.82 -0.04 9.59
N LEU A 36 -9.50 -1.12 8.87
CA LEU A 36 -8.90 -2.30 9.48
C LEU A 36 -7.51 -1.96 10.03
N ARG A 37 -7.33 -2.25 11.33
CA ARG A 37 -6.02 -2.16 11.97
C ARG A 37 -5.31 -3.48 11.83
N VAL A 38 -4.08 -3.42 11.35
CA VAL A 38 -3.24 -4.59 11.11
C VAL A 38 -1.87 -4.41 11.73
N ARG A 39 -1.24 -5.54 12.06
CA ARG A 39 0.20 -5.63 12.27
C ARG A 39 0.78 -6.32 11.06
N PHE A 40 1.87 -5.79 10.52
CA PHE A 40 2.48 -6.32 9.31
C PHE A 40 4.00 -6.19 9.34
N THR A 41 4.65 -6.99 8.50
CA THR A 41 6.06 -6.89 8.14
C THR A 41 6.13 -6.75 6.63
N ALA A 42 6.86 -5.75 6.13
CA ALA A 42 6.97 -5.47 4.71
C ALA A 42 8.39 -5.05 4.33
N ARG A 43 8.72 -5.19 3.05
CA ARG A 43 9.99 -4.75 2.47
C ARG A 43 9.74 -3.64 1.46
N GLU A 44 10.38 -2.51 1.65
CA GLU A 44 10.37 -1.41 0.66
C GLU A 44 11.11 -1.83 -0.61
N ARG A 45 10.47 -1.59 -1.77
CA ARG A 45 11.08 -1.81 -3.09
C ARG A 45 11.93 -0.59 -3.47
N ASN A 46 13.24 -0.73 -3.28
CA ASN A 46 14.26 0.33 -3.39
C ASN A 46 14.47 0.98 -4.77
N ASN A 47 13.61 0.77 -5.77
CA ASN A 47 13.86 1.33 -7.11
C ASN A 47 12.61 1.82 -7.83
N THR A 48 11.61 2.22 -7.06
CA THR A 48 10.37 2.76 -7.60
C THR A 48 10.10 4.10 -6.94
N ALA A 49 10.81 5.13 -7.42
CA ALA A 49 10.18 6.44 -7.54
C ALA A 49 9.00 6.23 -8.49
N THR A 50 7.86 5.82 -7.94
CA THR A 50 6.64 5.70 -8.73
C THR A 50 6.14 7.12 -8.88
N THR A 51 6.42 7.70 -10.05
CA THR A 51 6.05 9.04 -10.53
C THR A 51 4.56 9.40 -10.35
N CYS A 52 3.74 8.52 -9.77
CA CYS A 52 2.31 8.73 -9.50
C CYS A 52 1.94 8.76 -8.00
N MET A 53 2.81 8.40 -7.04
CA MET A 53 2.38 8.14 -5.65
C MET A 53 3.29 8.76 -4.58
N ALA A 54 2.70 9.50 -3.63
CA ALA A 54 3.36 10.07 -2.45
C ALA A 54 3.62 9.02 -1.33
N GLY A 55 4.12 7.83 -1.67
CA GLY A 55 4.36 6.75 -0.71
C GLY A 55 5.32 5.68 -1.22
N ALA A 56 5.78 4.80 -0.33
CA ALA A 56 6.72 3.74 -0.68
C ALA A 56 5.98 2.48 -1.14
N LEU A 57 6.39 1.90 -2.28
CA LEU A 57 5.94 0.57 -2.68
C LEU A 57 6.58 -0.50 -1.78
N VAL A 58 5.75 -1.42 -1.29
CA VAL A 58 6.17 -2.47 -0.38
C VAL A 58 5.64 -3.83 -0.80
N GLU A 59 6.47 -4.86 -0.62
CA GLU A 59 6.07 -6.27 -0.65
C GLU A 59 5.71 -6.71 0.77
N MET A 60 4.53 -7.28 0.99
CA MET A 60 4.16 -7.78 2.32
C MET A 60 4.80 -9.14 2.54
N ILE A 61 5.47 -9.26 3.69
CA ILE A 61 6.06 -10.51 4.15
C ILE A 61 5.08 -11.24 5.07
N SER A 62 4.35 -10.48 5.89
CA SER A 62 3.31 -11.00 6.78
C SER A 62 2.35 -9.89 7.15
N ILE A 63 1.06 -10.22 7.29
CA ILE A 63 0.02 -9.30 7.72
C ILE A 63 -1.01 -10.06 8.56
N GLN A 64 -1.42 -9.47 9.68
CA GLN A 64 -2.42 -10.04 10.58
C GLN A 64 -3.32 -8.95 11.12
N ARG A 65 -4.59 -9.28 11.35
CA ARG A 65 -5.55 -8.40 12.01
C ARG A 65 -5.12 -8.22 13.47
N LEU A 66 -5.33 -7.02 13.99
CA LEU A 66 -5.22 -6.75 15.43
C LEU A 66 -6.53 -7.12 16.15
#